data_AF-A0AA39T3K9-F1
#
_entry.id   AF-A0AA39T3K9-F1
#
_cell.length_a   1.000
_cell.length_b   1.000
_cell.length_c   1.000
_cell.angle_alpha   90.00
_cell.angle_beta   90.00
_cell.angle_gamma   90.00
#
_symmetry.space_group_name_H-M   'P 1'
#
loop_
_entity.id
_entity.type
_entity.pdbx_description
1 polymer ?
#
loop_
_entity_poly.entity_id
_entity_poly.type
_entity_poly.pdbx_seq_one_letter_code
_entity_poly.pdbx_strand_id
1 'polypeptide(L)'
;MVNWPVRSQCLSYTIKHRNKFCFTGGYLVSAVQLPGINNIVGLWPAVWSMGNLGRAGYGASLDGTWPYTYDSCDVGTAPNQTIDGLPAAAADYTLSYLPGQRLSRCTCDGESHPGPKHSDGTYVGRSAPEIDVFEALVSDGTGQVSQSGQWAPFNAGFIWDNSTDNLIIADSSVSTFNTYVGGLFQQATSVVSETNPDCYQLASGCFAIYGFETVSLICFEGYASDNAVTRLDNNAAGMRADAATEISARPVPQEPMYIMANLGMSTNFGDVDLDHLTIPCSHDPDNINIGCDPEDFPTAEYIATYSEAYQNPNLTTWVDDYGQTIPKNSLVDGC
;
A
#
# COMPACT_ATOMS: atom_id res chain seq x y z
N MET A 1 -23.31 -4.06 -16.27
CA MET A 1 -23.48 -2.78 -17.01
C MET A 1 -24.28 -1.80 -16.16
N VAL A 2 -23.61 -0.80 -15.60
CA VAL A 2 -24.26 0.44 -15.12
C VAL A 2 -23.48 1.58 -15.75
N ASN A 3 -24.11 2.30 -16.67
CA ASN A 3 -23.46 3.32 -17.48
C ASN A 3 -23.83 4.70 -16.92
N TRP A 4 -22.94 5.31 -16.12
CA TRP A 4 -23.16 6.64 -15.56
C TRP A 4 -22.58 7.70 -16.52
N PRO A 5 -23.37 8.68 -16.98
CA PRO A 5 -22.88 9.74 -17.85
C PRO A 5 -22.17 10.82 -17.01
N VAL A 6 -20.93 10.55 -16.60
CA VAL A 6 -20.07 11.57 -16.01
C VAL A 6 -19.79 12.61 -17.09
N ARG A 7 -20.28 13.86 -16.90
CA ARG A 7 -19.90 14.97 -17.78
C ARG A 7 -18.41 15.22 -17.60
N SER A 8 -17.67 15.01 -18.68
CA SER A 8 -16.22 15.09 -18.77
C SER A 8 -15.67 16.45 -18.32
N GLN A 9 -15.12 16.53 -17.09
CA GLN A 9 -14.25 17.66 -16.69
C GLN A 9 -13.25 17.41 -15.55
N CYS A 10 -13.27 16.25 -14.86
CA CYS A 10 -12.11 15.74 -14.12
C CYS A 10 -11.53 14.52 -14.83
N LEU A 11 -10.30 14.63 -15.32
CA LEU A 11 -9.47 13.48 -15.69
C LEU A 11 -8.67 13.10 -14.44
N SER A 12 -9.13 12.08 -13.70
CA SER A 12 -8.27 11.41 -12.74
C SER A 12 -7.07 10.84 -13.49
N TYR A 13 -5.89 11.40 -13.22
CA TYR A 13 -4.66 10.95 -13.84
C TYR A 13 -3.84 10.17 -12.81
N THR A 14 -3.25 9.06 -13.26
CA THR A 14 -2.33 8.26 -12.46
C THR A 14 -1.12 7.91 -13.31
N ILE A 15 0.05 8.29 -12.84
CA ILE A 15 1.33 7.88 -13.43
C ILE A 15 1.78 6.62 -12.73
N LYS A 16 2.28 5.65 -13.52
CA LYS A 16 2.76 4.36 -13.03
C LYS A 16 4.07 4.03 -13.73
N HIS A 17 5.17 3.94 -12.99
CA HIS A 17 6.50 3.64 -13.55
C HIS A 17 6.75 2.13 -13.83
N ARG A 18 5.71 1.44 -14.32
CA ARG A 18 5.62 -0.03 -14.50
C ARG A 18 6.80 -0.61 -15.28
N ASN A 19 7.53 -1.54 -14.67
CA ASN A 19 8.70 -2.23 -15.27
C ASN A 19 9.74 -1.27 -15.87
N LYS A 20 9.82 -0.03 -15.36
CA LYS A 20 10.75 1.02 -15.81
C LYS A 20 11.58 1.55 -14.65
N PHE A 21 10.91 1.89 -13.55
CA PHE A 21 11.56 2.24 -12.29
C PHE A 21 10.89 1.50 -11.15
N CYS A 22 11.65 0.63 -10.50
CA CYS A 22 11.35 0.12 -9.18
C CYS A 22 12.59 0.29 -8.29
N PHE A 23 12.37 0.23 -6.98
CA PHE A 23 13.43 0.30 -5.98
C PHE A 23 13.21 -0.78 -4.92
N THR A 24 14.32 -1.25 -4.34
CA THR A 24 14.36 -2.13 -3.18
C THR A 24 15.34 -1.48 -2.21
N GLY A 25 14.89 -1.13 -1.01
CA GLY A 25 15.69 -0.30 -0.09
C GLY A 25 15.76 1.18 -0.49
N GLY A 26 16.33 2.00 0.40
CA GLY A 26 16.57 3.43 0.19
C GLY A 26 15.40 4.37 0.53
N TYR A 27 15.56 5.63 0.12
CA TYR A 27 14.64 6.75 0.34
C TYR A 27 13.84 7.06 -0.93
N LEU A 28 12.53 7.25 -0.79
CA LEU A 28 11.67 7.90 -1.78
C LEU A 28 11.28 9.28 -1.26
N VAL A 29 11.55 10.33 -2.04
CA VAL A 29 11.21 11.72 -1.69
C VAL A 29 10.60 12.42 -2.90
N SER A 30 9.54 13.20 -2.68
CA SER A 30 8.84 13.98 -3.69
C SER A 30 8.65 15.42 -3.24
N ALA A 31 8.92 16.38 -4.13
CA ALA A 31 8.60 17.79 -3.92
C ALA A 31 7.30 18.10 -4.67
N VAL A 32 6.24 18.48 -3.96
CA VAL A 32 4.88 18.60 -4.50
C VAL A 32 4.24 19.93 -4.12
N GLN A 33 3.67 20.61 -5.12
CA GLN A 33 2.61 21.60 -4.94
C GLN A 33 1.28 20.83 -4.98
N LEU A 34 0.48 20.92 -3.90
CA LEU A 34 -0.79 20.22 -3.81
C LEU A 34 -1.86 20.92 -4.69
N PRO A 35 -2.71 20.18 -5.42
CA PRO A 35 -3.74 20.77 -6.28
C PRO A 35 -4.86 21.43 -5.45
N GLY A 36 -5.54 22.41 -6.05
CA GLY A 36 -6.67 23.09 -5.41
C GLY A 36 -6.25 24.02 -4.27
N ILE A 37 -7.01 23.99 -3.17
CA ILE A 37 -6.83 24.82 -1.97
C ILE A 37 -6.92 23.95 -0.71
N ASN A 38 -6.28 24.40 0.36
CA ASN A 38 -6.10 23.66 1.61
C ASN A 38 -7.35 23.44 2.47
N ASN A 39 -8.49 24.07 2.15
CA ASN A 39 -9.67 24.11 3.01
C ASN A 39 -10.98 23.66 2.35
N ILE A 40 -10.90 22.99 1.19
CA ILE A 40 -12.07 22.45 0.47
C ILE A 40 -11.87 20.94 0.24
N VAL A 41 -12.82 20.14 0.70
CA VAL A 41 -12.78 18.67 0.63
C VAL A 41 -13.09 18.16 -0.79
N GLY A 42 -12.50 17.02 -1.15
CA GLY A 42 -12.89 16.25 -2.33
C GLY A 42 -11.80 16.01 -3.39
N LEU A 43 -10.65 16.68 -3.30
CA LEU A 43 -9.45 16.25 -4.00
C LEU A 43 -8.67 15.27 -3.12
N TRP A 44 -8.22 14.16 -3.70
CA TRP A 44 -7.36 13.17 -3.07
C TRP A 44 -6.07 12.99 -3.91
N PRO A 45 -5.11 13.92 -3.78
CA PRO A 45 -3.78 13.76 -4.35
C PRO A 45 -2.96 12.80 -3.48
N ALA A 46 -2.29 11.84 -4.10
CA ALA A 46 -1.41 10.91 -3.41
C ALA A 46 -0.13 10.65 -4.21
N VAL A 47 0.99 10.46 -3.50
CA VAL A 47 2.22 9.88 -4.04
C VAL A 47 2.56 8.68 -3.17
N TRP A 48 2.78 7.54 -3.81
CA TRP A 48 2.85 6.26 -3.12
C TRP A 48 3.60 5.23 -3.95
N SER A 49 3.78 4.04 -3.40
CA SER A 49 4.50 2.96 -4.03
C SER A 49 3.82 1.62 -3.81
N MET A 50 3.93 0.71 -4.79
CA MET A 50 3.40 -0.65 -4.69
C MET A 50 4.42 -1.67 -5.19
N GLY A 51 4.48 -2.85 -4.56
CA GLY A 51 5.28 -3.99 -5.04
C GLY A 51 4.90 -4.43 -6.46
N ASN A 52 5.90 -4.67 -7.31
CA ASN A 52 5.72 -4.81 -8.76
C ASN A 52 4.93 -6.05 -9.22
N LEU A 53 4.69 -7.02 -8.33
CA LEU A 53 3.83 -8.19 -8.61
C LEU A 53 2.33 -7.86 -8.64
N GLY A 54 1.92 -6.68 -8.18
CA GLY A 54 0.56 -6.16 -8.31
C GLY A 54 0.50 -4.91 -9.18
N ARG A 55 -0.65 -4.66 -9.81
CA ARG A 55 -0.89 -3.43 -10.59
C ARG A 55 -2.13 -2.71 -10.07
N ALA A 56 -1.93 -1.52 -9.49
CA ALA A 56 -3.03 -0.71 -8.96
C ALA A 56 -4.16 -0.54 -10.00
N GLY A 57 -5.41 -0.81 -9.62
CA GLY A 57 -6.58 -0.77 -10.51
C GLY A 57 -6.74 -1.99 -11.43
N TYR A 58 -6.02 -3.10 -11.20
CA TYR A 58 -6.18 -4.36 -11.92
C TYR A 58 -6.41 -5.48 -10.90
N GLY A 59 -7.68 -5.74 -10.58
CA GLY A 59 -8.09 -6.57 -9.45
C GLY A 59 -7.42 -7.95 -9.45
N ALA A 60 -7.46 -8.68 -10.57
CA ALA A 60 -6.83 -9.99 -10.68
C ALA A 60 -5.32 -10.01 -10.31
N SER A 61 -4.58 -8.92 -10.58
CA SER A 61 -3.15 -8.85 -10.19
C SER A 61 -2.94 -8.59 -8.70
N LEU A 62 -3.88 -7.91 -8.05
CA LEU A 62 -3.89 -7.54 -6.63
C LEU A 62 -4.48 -8.65 -5.73
N ASP A 63 -5.34 -9.48 -6.31
CA ASP A 63 -6.03 -10.60 -5.67
C ASP A 63 -5.03 -11.54 -4.98
N GLY A 64 -5.06 -11.55 -3.64
CA GLY A 64 -4.13 -12.30 -2.80
C GLY A 64 -2.65 -11.85 -2.84
N THR A 65 -2.32 -10.69 -3.42
CA THR A 65 -0.95 -10.15 -3.40
C THR A 65 -0.87 -8.84 -2.61
N TRP A 66 -1.88 -7.98 -2.72
CA TRP A 66 -2.00 -6.74 -1.95
C TRP A 66 -2.84 -6.97 -0.68
N PRO A 67 -2.53 -6.32 0.47
CA PRO A 67 -1.35 -5.51 0.79
C PRO A 67 -0.32 -6.35 1.57
N TYR A 68 -0.05 -7.60 1.15
CA TYR A 68 0.83 -8.48 1.92
C TYR A 68 2.26 -7.95 1.99
N THR A 69 2.89 -8.14 3.14
CA THR A 69 4.35 -8.08 3.28
C THR A 69 4.76 -9.18 4.26
N TYR A 70 4.87 -10.39 3.71
CA TYR A 70 4.86 -11.60 4.52
C TYR A 70 5.66 -12.74 3.89
N ASP A 71 6.62 -13.25 4.67
CA ASP A 71 7.55 -14.33 4.30
C ASP A 71 7.57 -15.45 5.36
N SER A 72 6.38 -15.79 5.86
CA SER A 72 6.17 -16.85 6.84
C SER A 72 5.12 -17.83 6.35
N CYS A 73 5.24 -19.09 6.77
CA CYS A 73 4.25 -20.11 6.46
C CYS A 73 3.48 -20.50 7.73
N ASP A 74 2.40 -19.75 7.96
CA ASP A 74 1.43 -19.96 9.02
C ASP A 74 0.02 -19.53 8.54
N VAL A 75 -0.94 -19.49 9.46
CA VAL A 75 -2.35 -19.18 9.19
C VAL A 75 -2.56 -17.81 8.54
N GLY A 76 -1.61 -16.88 8.67
CA GLY A 76 -1.63 -15.57 8.02
C GLY A 76 -1.60 -15.63 6.49
N THR A 77 -1.22 -16.78 5.92
CA THR A 77 -1.26 -17.03 4.46
C THR A 77 -2.61 -17.56 3.97
N ALA A 78 -3.51 -17.98 4.86
CA ALA A 78 -4.77 -18.63 4.54
C ALA A 78 -5.94 -17.63 4.33
N PRO A 79 -7.02 -18.02 3.66
CA PRO A 79 -8.22 -17.18 3.50
C PRO A 79 -8.74 -16.66 4.85
N ASN A 80 -8.99 -15.35 4.91
CA ASN A 80 -9.42 -14.61 6.09
C ASN A 80 -8.50 -14.76 7.31
N GLN A 81 -7.25 -15.18 7.11
CA GLN A 81 -6.31 -15.59 8.16
C GLN A 81 -6.85 -16.75 9.04
N THR A 82 -7.55 -17.69 8.43
CA THR A 82 -8.16 -18.82 9.16
C THR A 82 -7.97 -20.17 8.48
N ILE A 83 -7.81 -21.22 9.28
CA ILE A 83 -7.89 -22.63 8.88
C ILE A 83 -8.87 -23.31 9.85
N ASP A 84 -9.87 -24.03 9.32
CA ASP A 84 -10.94 -24.69 10.08
C ASP A 84 -11.67 -23.81 11.14
N GLY A 85 -11.72 -22.49 10.88
CA GLY A 85 -12.32 -21.52 11.81
C GLY A 85 -11.44 -21.16 13.01
N LEU A 86 -10.12 -21.36 12.91
CA LEU A 86 -9.11 -20.92 13.88
C LEU A 86 -8.05 -20.06 13.20
N PRO A 87 -7.39 -19.14 13.93
CA PRO A 87 -7.57 -18.84 15.35
C PRO A 87 -8.83 -18.03 15.64
N ALA A 88 -9.34 -18.15 16.87
CA ALA A 88 -10.60 -17.53 17.28
C ALA A 88 -10.61 -15.99 17.16
N ALA A 89 -9.45 -15.32 17.19
CA ALA A 89 -9.35 -13.87 17.01
C ALA A 89 -9.46 -13.40 15.54
N ALA A 90 -9.42 -14.33 14.57
CA ALA A 90 -9.68 -14.07 13.15
C ALA A 90 -11.01 -14.70 12.67
N ALA A 91 -11.56 -15.66 13.43
CA ALA A 91 -12.64 -16.55 13.02
C ALA A 91 -14.04 -15.92 12.87
N ASP A 92 -14.26 -14.70 13.36
CA ASP A 92 -15.56 -14.02 13.21
C ASP A 92 -15.74 -13.31 11.85
N TYR A 93 -14.73 -13.42 10.97
CA TYR A 93 -14.58 -12.74 9.68
C TYR A 93 -14.55 -11.19 9.75
N THR A 94 -14.69 -10.58 10.93
CA THR A 94 -14.62 -9.11 11.05
C THR A 94 -13.20 -8.57 10.93
N LEU A 95 -12.20 -9.44 11.10
CA LEU A 95 -10.80 -9.08 10.95
C LEU A 95 -10.39 -8.97 9.47
N SER A 96 -10.56 -10.04 8.69
CA SER A 96 -10.01 -10.13 7.33
C SER A 96 -10.98 -10.76 6.34
N TYR A 97 -11.08 -10.14 5.16
CA TYR A 97 -11.75 -10.64 3.95
C TYR A 97 -10.73 -10.99 2.84
N LEU A 98 -9.43 -11.03 3.16
CA LEU A 98 -8.40 -11.35 2.17
C LEU A 98 -8.44 -12.84 1.77
N PRO A 99 -8.21 -13.18 0.50
CA PRO A 99 -8.30 -14.57 -0.01
C PRO A 99 -7.11 -15.46 0.40
N GLY A 100 -6.29 -15.03 1.35
CA GLY A 100 -4.96 -15.58 1.62
C GLY A 100 -3.87 -14.98 0.73
N GLN A 101 -2.62 -15.32 1.00
CA GLN A 101 -1.47 -14.86 0.21
C GLN A 101 -1.25 -15.82 -0.98
N ARG A 102 -1.56 -15.35 -2.19
CA ARG A 102 -1.54 -16.13 -3.44
C ARG A 102 -0.14 -16.61 -3.83
N LEU A 103 0.89 -15.88 -3.42
CA LEU A 103 2.31 -16.19 -3.66
C LEU A 103 3.02 -16.33 -2.30
N SER A 104 2.52 -17.24 -1.46
CA SER A 104 3.02 -17.41 -0.08
C SER A 104 4.27 -18.30 -0.01
N ARG A 105 4.97 -18.22 1.13
CA ARG A 105 6.01 -19.19 1.50
C ARG A 105 5.49 -20.63 1.60
N CYS A 106 4.19 -20.81 1.82
CA CYS A 106 3.54 -22.12 1.83
C CYS A 106 3.27 -22.71 0.45
N THR A 107 3.55 -22.00 -0.66
CA THR A 107 3.25 -22.54 -1.99
C THR A 107 3.97 -23.88 -2.24
N CYS A 108 3.23 -24.93 -2.64
CA CYS A 108 3.79 -26.26 -2.87
C CYS A 108 4.84 -26.28 -4.00
N ASP A 109 5.81 -27.18 -3.90
CA ASP A 109 6.85 -27.37 -4.89
C ASP A 109 6.31 -27.71 -6.29
N GLY A 110 6.74 -26.93 -7.29
CA GLY A 110 6.33 -27.10 -8.69
C GLY A 110 5.05 -26.36 -9.09
N GLU A 111 4.36 -25.71 -8.14
CA GLU A 111 3.29 -24.76 -8.43
C GLU A 111 3.86 -23.42 -8.97
N SER A 112 3.00 -22.59 -9.56
CA SER A 112 3.43 -21.34 -10.20
C SER A 112 3.80 -20.27 -9.17
N HIS A 113 5.09 -20.04 -9.00
CA HIS A 113 5.62 -19.07 -8.03
C HIS A 113 6.89 -18.38 -8.59
N PRO A 114 7.04 -17.04 -8.50
CA PRO A 114 8.19 -16.32 -9.07
C PRO A 114 9.52 -16.64 -8.38
N GLY A 115 9.47 -17.14 -7.14
CA GLY A 115 10.66 -17.41 -6.33
C GLY A 115 11.24 -16.16 -5.65
N PRO A 116 12.48 -16.21 -5.14
CA PRO A 116 13.36 -17.39 -5.08
C PRO A 116 12.89 -18.39 -4.01
N LYS A 117 13.74 -19.36 -3.66
CA LYS A 117 13.51 -20.30 -2.55
C LYS A 117 14.49 -20.05 -1.42
N HIS A 118 14.00 -20.17 -0.19
CA HIS A 118 14.81 -20.24 1.03
C HIS A 118 15.71 -21.48 1.03
N SER A 119 16.73 -21.46 1.88
CA SER A 119 17.66 -22.59 2.06
C SER A 119 17.01 -23.88 2.58
N ASP A 120 15.80 -23.79 3.15
CA ASP A 120 14.99 -24.94 3.57
C ASP A 120 14.16 -25.55 2.43
N GLY A 121 14.19 -24.96 1.23
CA GLY A 121 13.44 -25.37 0.06
C GLY A 121 12.06 -24.72 -0.09
N THR A 122 11.54 -24.00 0.91
CA THR A 122 10.28 -23.25 0.79
C THR A 122 10.47 -22.02 -0.11
N TYR A 123 9.41 -21.50 -0.72
CA TYR A 123 9.50 -20.25 -1.48
C TYR A 123 9.66 -19.04 -0.55
N VAL A 124 10.32 -17.98 -1.00
CA VAL A 124 10.15 -16.66 -0.36
C VAL A 124 8.70 -16.24 -0.53
N GLY A 125 8.04 -15.72 0.49
CA GLY A 125 6.71 -15.13 0.38
C GLY A 125 6.75 -13.83 -0.43
N ARG A 126 5.99 -13.77 -1.52
CA ARG A 126 5.98 -12.68 -2.50
C ARG A 126 4.61 -12.01 -2.56
N SER A 127 4.57 -10.74 -2.94
CA SER A 127 3.42 -9.87 -2.69
C SER A 127 3.44 -8.54 -3.45
N ALA A 128 2.39 -7.74 -3.25
CA ALA A 128 2.25 -6.38 -3.75
C ALA A 128 1.99 -5.41 -2.57
N PRO A 129 2.96 -5.22 -1.65
CA PRO A 129 2.84 -4.29 -0.52
C PRO A 129 2.67 -2.85 -0.98
N GLU A 130 2.24 -1.99 -0.07
CA GLU A 130 1.98 -0.56 -0.31
C GLU A 130 2.61 0.31 0.78
N ILE A 131 3.17 1.45 0.37
CA ILE A 131 3.69 2.51 1.25
C ILE A 131 3.37 3.85 0.60
N ASP A 132 2.73 4.74 1.36
CA ASP A 132 2.39 6.09 0.93
C ASP A 132 3.47 7.09 1.33
N VAL A 133 3.95 7.85 0.35
CA VAL A 133 4.73 9.08 0.61
C VAL A 133 3.82 10.13 1.21
N PHE A 134 2.61 10.26 0.65
CA PHE A 134 1.46 10.90 1.27
C PHE A 134 0.15 10.51 0.57
N GLU A 135 -0.94 10.52 1.31
CA GLU A 135 -2.32 10.63 0.85
C GLU A 135 -2.88 11.94 1.43
N ALA A 136 -3.15 12.95 0.59
CA ALA A 136 -3.64 14.24 1.11
C ALA A 136 -5.18 14.27 1.19
N LEU A 137 -5.66 14.92 2.25
CA LEU A 137 -7.06 15.16 2.55
C LEU A 137 -7.25 16.58 3.11
N VAL A 138 -8.50 16.95 3.38
CA VAL A 138 -8.86 18.13 4.17
C VAL A 138 -9.72 17.65 5.33
N SER A 139 -9.37 18.02 6.55
CA SER A 139 -10.08 17.68 7.78
C SER A 139 -10.27 18.95 8.62
N ASP A 140 -11.47 19.14 9.16
CA ASP A 140 -11.86 20.33 9.95
C ASP A 140 -11.52 21.71 9.31
N GLY A 141 -11.44 21.75 7.97
CA GLY A 141 -11.09 22.94 7.19
C GLY A 141 -9.57 23.19 7.03
N THR A 142 -8.73 22.27 7.50
CA THR A 142 -7.27 22.30 7.37
C THR A 142 -6.79 21.20 6.43
N GLY A 143 -5.76 21.51 5.63
CA GLY A 143 -5.11 20.55 4.75
C GLY A 143 -4.25 19.58 5.54
N GLN A 144 -4.32 18.30 5.23
CA GLN A 144 -3.58 17.26 5.94
C GLN A 144 -3.04 16.21 4.96
N VAL A 145 -2.00 15.49 5.38
CA VAL A 145 -1.50 14.29 4.71
C VAL A 145 -1.44 13.11 5.68
N SER A 146 -1.93 11.95 5.25
CA SER A 146 -1.57 10.66 5.85
C SER A 146 -0.28 10.15 5.22
N GLN A 147 0.67 9.71 6.03
CA GLN A 147 1.84 8.96 5.57
C GLN A 147 1.74 7.56 6.15
N SER A 148 1.64 6.55 5.28
CA SER A 148 1.06 5.25 5.62
C SER A 148 1.93 4.07 5.17
N GLY A 149 1.78 2.95 5.85
CA GLY A 149 2.08 1.62 5.32
C GLY A 149 0.86 0.72 5.48
N GLN A 150 0.60 -0.11 4.47
CA GLN A 150 -0.51 -1.06 4.44
C GLN A 150 0.05 -2.47 4.61
N TRP A 151 -0.66 -3.27 5.41
CA TRP A 151 -0.14 -4.54 5.91
C TRP A 151 -1.18 -5.63 5.79
N ALA A 152 -0.74 -6.79 5.33
CA ALA A 152 -1.36 -8.07 5.59
C ALA A 152 -0.28 -9.13 5.90
N PRO A 153 -0.57 -10.12 6.76
CA PRO A 153 -1.80 -10.33 7.54
C PRO A 153 -1.95 -9.36 8.74
N PHE A 154 -3.14 -9.32 9.33
CA PHE A 154 -3.56 -8.34 10.34
C PHE A 154 -3.43 -8.84 11.78
N ASN A 155 -3.03 -7.94 12.67
CA ASN A 155 -3.09 -8.08 14.13
C ASN A 155 -4.53 -8.20 14.65
N ALA A 156 -4.70 -8.82 15.82
CA ALA A 156 -5.98 -8.80 16.54
C ALA A 156 -6.47 -7.36 16.75
N GLY A 157 -7.63 -7.02 16.19
CA GLY A 157 -8.22 -5.67 16.26
C GLY A 157 -7.38 -4.57 15.60
N PHE A 158 -6.49 -4.91 14.66
CA PHE A 158 -5.56 -3.99 13.99
C PHE A 158 -4.53 -3.31 14.92
N ILE A 159 -4.31 -3.87 16.12
CA ILE A 159 -3.43 -3.30 17.14
C ILE A 159 -1.96 -3.64 16.85
N TRP A 160 -1.16 -2.64 16.53
CA TRP A 160 0.30 -2.75 16.39
C TRP A 160 1.03 -2.11 17.58
N ASP A 161 2.31 -2.42 17.78
CA ASP A 161 3.11 -1.81 18.86
C ASP A 161 3.56 -0.40 18.44
N ASN A 162 2.73 0.60 18.73
CA ASN A 162 3.01 2.01 18.46
C ASN A 162 3.71 2.75 19.63
N SER A 163 4.47 2.02 20.46
CA SER A 163 5.30 2.64 21.50
C SER A 163 6.38 3.55 20.90
N THR A 164 7.02 4.37 21.75
CA THR A 164 8.09 5.30 21.33
C THR A 164 9.32 4.63 20.71
N ASP A 165 9.44 3.31 20.84
CA ASP A 165 10.50 2.52 20.19
C ASP A 165 10.19 2.26 18.70
N ASN A 166 8.92 2.38 18.28
CA ASN A 166 8.41 2.09 16.93
C ASN A 166 7.73 3.30 16.23
N LEU A 167 7.35 4.34 16.99
CA LEU A 167 6.70 5.54 16.49
C LEU A 167 7.33 6.80 17.09
N ILE A 168 7.92 7.64 16.24
CA ILE A 168 8.59 8.89 16.66
C ILE A 168 7.92 10.09 15.98
N ILE A 169 6.96 10.70 16.67
CA ILE A 169 6.40 11.99 16.23
C ILE A 169 7.39 13.07 16.64
N ALA A 170 8.08 13.65 15.65
CA ALA A 170 9.17 14.59 15.87
C ALA A 170 8.65 16.00 16.23
N ASP A 171 7.58 16.46 15.60
CA ASP A 171 6.84 17.67 15.96
C ASP A 171 5.36 17.37 16.21
N SER A 172 5.01 17.18 17.48
CA SER A 172 3.63 16.95 17.91
C SER A 172 2.73 18.19 17.85
N SER A 173 3.20 19.32 17.33
CA SER A 173 2.37 20.53 17.08
C SER A 173 1.71 20.54 15.71
N VAL A 174 2.24 19.76 14.74
CA VAL A 174 1.69 19.59 13.40
C VAL A 174 1.34 18.14 13.04
N SER A 175 1.95 17.16 13.72
CA SER A 175 1.80 15.74 13.41
C SER A 175 1.20 14.93 14.56
N THR A 176 0.32 13.98 14.25
CA THR A 176 -0.35 13.11 15.23
C THR A 176 -0.48 11.67 14.73
N PHE A 177 -0.56 10.70 15.64
CA PHE A 177 -0.84 9.31 15.29
C PHE A 177 -2.24 9.21 14.67
N ASN A 178 -2.36 8.57 13.50
CA ASN A 178 -3.64 8.43 12.83
C ASN A 178 -4.52 7.41 13.57
N THR A 179 -5.77 7.77 13.86
CA THR A 179 -6.75 6.86 14.46
C THR A 179 -7.33 5.85 13.46
N TYR A 180 -7.10 6.03 12.16
CA TYR A 180 -7.44 5.02 11.15
C TYR A 180 -6.43 3.87 11.19
N VAL A 181 -6.92 2.68 11.52
CA VAL A 181 -6.12 1.44 11.68
C VAL A 181 -6.27 0.46 10.52
N GLY A 182 -7.07 0.80 9.50
CA GLY A 182 -7.40 -0.08 8.38
C GLY A 182 -8.85 -0.56 8.39
N GLY A 183 -9.09 -1.76 7.84
CA GLY A 183 -10.38 -2.43 7.70
C GLY A 183 -10.23 -3.80 7.05
N LEU A 184 -11.33 -4.38 6.54
CA LEU A 184 -11.43 -5.78 6.11
C LEU A 184 -10.39 -6.24 5.05
N PHE A 185 -9.75 -5.33 4.33
CA PHE A 185 -8.77 -5.62 3.29
C PHE A 185 -7.35 -5.08 3.56
N GLN A 186 -7.13 -4.36 4.66
CA GLN A 186 -5.81 -3.82 5.02
C GLN A 186 -5.73 -3.49 6.52
N GLN A 187 -4.60 -3.77 7.17
CA GLN A 187 -4.21 -3.05 8.38
C GLN A 187 -3.37 -1.83 7.97
N ALA A 188 -3.50 -0.71 8.67
CA ALA A 188 -2.73 0.51 8.40
C ALA A 188 -1.87 0.90 9.60
N THR A 189 -0.65 1.38 9.32
CA THR A 189 0.17 2.17 10.25
C THR A 189 0.37 3.55 9.64
N SER A 190 -0.10 4.62 10.27
CA SER A 190 0.06 5.97 9.71
C SER A 190 0.17 7.08 10.74
N VAL A 191 0.76 8.18 10.28
CA VAL A 191 0.80 9.49 10.94
C VAL A 191 0.07 10.47 10.04
N VAL A 192 -0.69 11.39 10.63
CA VAL A 192 -1.31 12.51 9.94
C VAL A 192 -0.61 13.80 10.33
N SER A 193 -0.25 14.62 9.34
CA SER A 193 0.36 15.93 9.53
C SER A 193 -0.47 17.04 8.87
N GLU A 194 -0.48 18.24 9.46
CA GLU A 194 -1.00 19.46 8.84
C GLU A 194 -0.07 19.95 7.71
N THR A 195 -0.62 20.12 6.51
CA THR A 195 0.16 20.55 5.35
C THR A 195 0.44 22.05 5.37
N ASN A 196 1.53 22.47 4.70
CA ASN A 196 1.80 23.89 4.52
C ASN A 196 0.69 24.56 3.67
N PRO A 197 -0.08 25.53 4.21
CA PRO A 197 -1.19 26.17 3.52
C PRO A 197 -0.76 26.92 2.25
N ASP A 198 0.49 27.41 2.20
CA ASP A 198 1.03 28.13 1.04
C ASP A 198 1.40 27.21 -0.13
N CYS A 199 1.56 25.90 0.09
CA CYS A 199 2.03 24.95 -0.92
C CYS A 199 0.89 24.28 -1.71
N TYR A 200 -0.25 24.99 -1.82
CA TYR A 200 -1.38 24.63 -2.65
C TYR A 200 -1.44 25.49 -3.93
N GLN A 201 -1.95 24.93 -5.02
CA GLN A 201 -2.05 25.53 -6.35
C GLN A 201 -2.79 26.88 -6.35
N LEU A 202 -3.85 27.01 -5.54
CA LEU A 202 -4.68 28.22 -5.43
C LEU A 202 -4.28 29.13 -4.25
N ALA A 203 -3.17 28.80 -3.56
CA ALA A 203 -2.55 29.62 -2.52
C ALA A 203 -1.31 30.33 -3.08
N SER A 204 -0.20 30.37 -2.32
CA SER A 204 1.08 30.96 -2.77
C SER A 204 1.83 30.09 -3.79
N GLY A 205 1.47 28.81 -3.92
CA GLY A 205 2.03 27.89 -4.91
C GLY A 205 3.44 27.37 -4.59
N CYS A 206 3.86 27.29 -3.32
CA CYS A 206 5.12 26.64 -2.98
C CYS A 206 5.08 25.11 -3.19
N PHE A 207 6.25 24.48 -3.11
CA PHE A 207 6.39 23.02 -3.11
C PHE A 207 6.81 22.57 -1.71
N ALA A 208 6.05 21.64 -1.12
CA ALA A 208 6.41 20.95 0.10
C ALA A 208 7.15 19.64 -0.24
N ILE A 209 8.02 19.17 0.64
CA ILE A 209 8.74 17.91 0.47
C ILE A 209 8.08 16.85 1.34
N TYR A 210 7.78 15.69 0.76
CA TYR A 210 7.25 14.51 1.44
C TYR A 210 8.15 13.31 1.10
N GLY A 211 8.34 12.37 2.02
CA GLY A 211 9.21 11.20 1.76
C GLY A 211 8.98 10.03 2.70
N PHE A 212 9.56 8.87 2.36
CA PHE A 212 9.81 7.77 3.30
C PHE A 212 11.19 7.10 3.06
N GLU A 213 11.76 6.47 4.09
CA GLU A 213 12.78 5.42 3.95
C GLU A 213 12.13 4.02 4.01
N THR A 214 12.76 3.00 3.41
CA THR A 214 12.31 1.59 3.43
C THR A 214 13.12 0.69 4.37
N VAL A 215 14.30 1.14 4.81
CA VAL A 215 15.15 0.46 5.81
C VAL A 215 14.64 0.70 7.25
N SER A 216 13.66 1.58 7.37
CA SER A 216 12.74 1.81 8.48
C SER A 216 11.69 2.75 7.90
N LEU A 217 10.39 2.58 8.16
CA LEU A 217 9.34 3.43 7.51
C LEU A 217 9.32 4.86 8.05
N ILE A 218 10.37 5.60 7.72
CA ILE A 218 10.74 6.95 8.17
C ILE A 218 10.10 7.93 7.21
N CYS A 219 8.82 8.21 7.45
CA CYS A 219 8.08 9.30 6.82
C CYS A 219 8.78 10.66 7.09
N PHE A 220 8.60 11.65 6.21
CA PHE A 220 9.07 13.03 6.41
C PHE A 220 8.12 14.07 5.80
N GLU A 221 8.15 15.28 6.37
CA GLU A 221 7.68 16.52 5.77
C GLU A 221 8.73 17.65 5.92
N GLY A 222 8.96 18.42 4.85
CA GLY A 222 9.45 19.80 4.95
C GLY A 222 10.95 20.06 4.73
N TYR A 223 11.27 21.30 4.33
CA TYR A 223 12.64 21.80 4.22
C TYR A 223 13.12 22.28 5.60
N ALA A 224 14.24 21.74 6.08
CA ALA A 224 15.01 22.15 7.27
C ALA A 224 14.53 21.71 8.68
N SER A 225 13.46 20.92 8.83
CA SER A 225 13.25 20.11 10.03
C SER A 225 12.39 18.87 9.74
N ASP A 226 12.81 17.72 10.26
CA ASP A 226 12.09 16.45 10.14
C ASP A 226 10.85 16.48 11.05
N ASN A 227 9.68 16.86 10.55
CA ASN A 227 8.52 17.17 11.43
C ASN A 227 7.67 15.95 11.82
N ALA A 228 7.72 14.85 11.07
CA ALA A 228 7.23 13.53 11.48
C ALA A 228 8.27 12.49 11.10
N VAL A 229 8.44 11.43 11.92
CA VAL A 229 9.31 10.29 11.60
C VAL A 229 8.73 8.99 12.18
N THR A 230 7.78 8.35 11.49
CA THR A 230 7.40 6.96 11.81
C THR A 230 8.67 6.08 11.82
N ARG A 231 8.84 5.12 12.75
CA ARG A 231 10.07 4.31 12.83
C ARG A 231 9.77 2.84 13.02
N LEU A 232 9.14 2.26 12.01
CA LEU A 232 9.00 0.81 11.94
C LEU A 232 10.37 0.21 11.57
N ASP A 233 11.14 -0.17 12.60
CA ASP A 233 12.46 -0.80 12.47
C ASP A 233 12.39 -2.10 11.66
N ASN A 234 13.47 -2.42 10.94
CA ASN A 234 13.63 -3.63 10.11
C ASN A 234 13.39 -4.93 10.87
N ASN A 235 13.53 -4.93 12.20
CA ASN A 235 13.21 -6.08 13.05
C ASN A 235 11.70 -6.33 13.19
N ALA A 236 10.85 -5.60 12.44
CA ALA A 236 9.39 -5.68 12.47
C ALA A 236 8.80 -5.47 13.86
N ALA A 237 9.45 -4.67 14.72
CA ALA A 237 9.12 -4.57 16.14
C ALA A 237 7.71 -3.98 16.38
N GLY A 238 7.29 -3.00 15.56
CA GLY A 238 5.92 -2.47 15.54
C GLY A 238 4.89 -3.47 15.02
N MET A 239 5.21 -4.13 13.90
CA MET A 239 4.36 -5.14 13.24
C MET A 239 4.81 -6.57 13.60
N ARG A 240 5.09 -6.80 14.89
CA ARG A 240 5.60 -8.08 15.40
C ARG A 240 4.57 -9.20 15.29
N ALA A 241 5.05 -10.43 15.49
CA ALA A 241 4.20 -11.61 15.58
C ALA A 241 3.07 -11.42 16.61
N ASP A 242 1.89 -11.91 16.27
CA ASP A 242 0.67 -11.81 17.07
C ASP A 242 0.21 -13.21 17.47
N ALA A 243 0.27 -13.50 18.77
CA ALA A 243 -0.12 -14.80 19.30
C ALA A 243 -1.64 -15.00 19.37
N ALA A 244 -2.45 -13.95 19.24
CA ALA A 244 -3.90 -14.07 19.24
C ALA A 244 -4.45 -14.43 17.85
N THR A 245 -3.84 -13.89 16.79
CA THR A 245 -4.14 -14.24 15.39
C THR A 245 -3.15 -15.25 14.78
N GLU A 246 -2.25 -15.81 15.60
CA GLU A 246 -1.27 -16.86 15.24
C GLU A 246 -0.41 -16.54 14.00
N ILE A 247 -0.12 -15.25 13.78
CA ILE A 247 0.71 -14.76 12.67
C ILE A 247 2.12 -14.37 13.11
N SER A 248 3.10 -14.65 12.26
CA SER A 248 4.48 -14.16 12.35
C SER A 248 4.59 -12.65 12.10
N ALA A 249 5.78 -12.07 12.30
CA ALA A 249 6.01 -10.64 12.10
C ALA A 249 5.93 -10.23 10.61
N ARG A 250 5.46 -9.00 10.34
CA ARG A 250 5.45 -8.41 8.99
C ARG A 250 6.65 -7.46 8.86
N PRO A 251 7.72 -7.81 8.12
CA PRO A 251 8.84 -6.91 7.88
C PRO A 251 8.43 -5.73 7.01
N VAL A 252 9.20 -4.64 7.04
CA VAL A 252 9.03 -3.54 6.08
C VAL A 252 9.20 -4.08 4.65
N PRO A 253 8.37 -3.67 3.67
CA PRO A 253 8.39 -4.19 2.30
C PRO A 253 9.77 -4.33 1.65
N GLN A 254 10.10 -5.57 1.27
CA GLN A 254 11.34 -5.93 0.56
C GLN A 254 11.15 -6.12 -0.95
N GLU A 255 9.90 -6.15 -1.42
CA GLU A 255 9.58 -6.25 -2.85
C GLU A 255 10.15 -5.07 -3.65
N PRO A 256 10.51 -5.24 -4.93
CA PRO A 256 10.77 -4.13 -5.83
C PRO A 256 9.48 -3.30 -6.01
N MET A 257 9.47 -2.06 -5.53
CA MET A 257 8.29 -1.19 -5.55
C MET A 257 8.36 -0.17 -6.68
N TYR A 258 7.27 0.03 -7.43
CA TYR A 258 7.17 1.11 -8.43
C TYR A 258 6.41 2.31 -7.87
N ILE A 259 6.82 3.52 -8.27
CA ILE A 259 6.20 4.77 -7.82
C ILE A 259 4.91 5.04 -8.62
N MET A 260 3.90 5.51 -7.88
CA MET A 260 2.67 6.09 -8.40
C MET A 260 2.45 7.51 -7.87
N ALA A 261 1.86 8.33 -8.72
CA ALA A 261 1.32 9.63 -8.35
C ALA A 261 -0.07 9.76 -8.97
N ASN A 262 -1.08 10.13 -8.17
CA ASN A 262 -2.44 10.33 -8.66
C ASN A 262 -3.13 11.56 -8.10
N LEU A 263 -4.14 12.02 -8.83
CA LEU A 263 -5.20 12.87 -8.33
C LEU A 263 -6.55 12.16 -8.47
N GLY A 264 -7.11 11.74 -7.34
CA GLY A 264 -8.41 11.07 -7.24
C GLY A 264 -9.51 11.99 -6.69
N MET A 265 -10.74 11.50 -6.79
CA MET A 265 -11.95 12.08 -6.21
C MET A 265 -12.96 10.93 -6.06
N SER A 266 -13.37 10.62 -4.83
CA SER A 266 -14.32 9.54 -4.55
C SER A 266 -14.92 9.69 -3.16
N THR A 267 -16.22 9.44 -3.02
CA THR A 267 -16.92 9.35 -1.73
C THR A 267 -16.41 8.23 -0.83
N ASN A 268 -15.60 7.30 -1.36
CA ASN A 268 -14.94 6.26 -0.57
C ASN A 268 -13.65 6.76 0.10
N PHE A 269 -13.11 7.91 -0.32
CA PHE A 269 -11.91 8.53 0.27
C PHE A 269 -12.25 9.73 1.19
N GLY A 270 -13.46 10.28 1.07
CA GLY A 270 -13.96 11.38 1.89
C GLY A 270 -15.13 12.11 1.21
N ASP A 271 -15.70 13.11 1.88
CA ASP A 271 -16.72 13.97 1.27
C ASP A 271 -16.14 14.79 0.09
N VAL A 272 -16.98 15.08 -0.90
CA VAL A 272 -16.59 15.78 -2.13
C VAL A 272 -17.44 17.04 -2.32
N ASP A 273 -16.84 18.21 -2.06
CA ASP A 273 -17.53 19.49 -2.16
C ASP A 273 -17.50 20.04 -3.61
N LEU A 274 -18.33 19.44 -4.47
CA LEU A 274 -18.44 19.83 -5.87
C LEU A 274 -18.89 21.28 -6.10
N ASP A 275 -19.53 21.92 -5.12
CA ASP A 275 -20.02 23.30 -5.25
C ASP A 275 -18.90 24.35 -5.06
N HIS A 276 -17.84 24.01 -4.31
CA HIS A 276 -16.71 24.91 -4.05
C HIS A 276 -15.38 24.45 -4.68
N LEU A 277 -15.27 23.21 -5.15
CA LEU A 277 -14.10 22.71 -5.88
C LEU A 277 -13.86 23.47 -7.20
N THR A 278 -12.65 24.01 -7.37
CA THR A 278 -12.21 24.67 -8.60
C THR A 278 -11.68 23.66 -9.62
N ILE A 279 -12.30 23.61 -10.79
CA ILE A 279 -11.98 22.69 -11.90
C ILE A 279 -11.68 23.54 -13.16
N PRO A 280 -10.62 23.24 -13.96
CA PRO A 280 -9.69 22.11 -13.86
C PRO A 280 -8.50 22.36 -12.91
N CYS A 281 -8.03 21.27 -12.29
CA CYS A 281 -6.81 21.19 -11.48
C CYS A 281 -5.71 20.40 -12.23
N SER A 282 -4.44 20.66 -11.92
CA SER A 282 -3.29 20.09 -12.64
C SER A 282 -2.18 19.61 -11.70
N HIS A 283 -1.45 18.57 -12.09
CA HIS A 283 -0.30 18.01 -11.38
C HIS A 283 0.87 17.83 -12.38
N ASP A 284 2.08 18.23 -12.00
CA ASP A 284 3.26 18.29 -12.87
C ASP A 284 4.40 17.39 -12.35
N PRO A 285 4.75 16.30 -13.07
CA PRO A 285 5.72 15.30 -12.58
C PRO A 285 6.77 14.86 -13.64
N ASP A 286 8.01 15.31 -13.50
CA ASP A 286 9.12 14.94 -14.40
C ASP A 286 10.32 14.32 -13.64
N ASN A 287 10.51 12.99 -13.74
CA ASN A 287 11.78 12.23 -13.94
C ASN A 287 11.82 10.79 -13.34
N ILE A 288 12.85 10.03 -13.78
CA ILE A 288 13.54 8.88 -13.12
C ILE A 288 13.30 7.44 -13.71
N ASN A 289 14.36 6.61 -13.61
CA ASN A 289 14.70 5.32 -14.25
C ASN A 289 15.84 4.68 -13.38
N ILE A 290 16.10 3.37 -13.20
CA ILE A 290 15.92 2.14 -14.00
C ILE A 290 15.67 0.91 -13.07
N GLY A 291 14.83 -0.06 -13.49
CA GLY A 291 14.95 -1.49 -13.11
C GLY A 291 13.88 -2.07 -12.16
N CYS A 292 13.40 -3.30 -12.42
CA CYS A 292 12.30 -3.95 -11.66
C CYS A 292 12.41 -5.48 -11.49
N ASP A 293 13.58 -6.06 -11.76
CA ASP A 293 13.78 -7.52 -11.82
C ASP A 293 15.14 -7.94 -11.23
N PRO A 294 15.37 -7.76 -9.91
CA PRO A 294 16.60 -8.18 -9.24
C PRO A 294 16.63 -9.70 -9.00
N GLU A 295 17.82 -10.28 -8.86
CA GLU A 295 18.05 -11.72 -8.69
C GLU A 295 17.34 -12.31 -7.45
N ASP A 296 17.32 -11.58 -6.33
CA ASP A 296 16.66 -12.01 -5.09
C ASP A 296 15.13 -11.78 -5.08
N PHE A 297 14.58 -10.99 -6.02
CA PHE A 297 13.15 -10.70 -6.11
C PHE A 297 12.67 -10.59 -7.58
N PRO A 298 12.79 -11.65 -8.39
CA PRO A 298 12.39 -11.61 -9.80
C PRO A 298 10.88 -11.36 -9.94
N THR A 299 10.49 -10.64 -10.99
CA THR A 299 9.08 -10.34 -11.32
C THR A 299 8.78 -10.39 -12.81
N ALA A 300 9.77 -10.19 -13.70
CA ALA A 300 9.53 -9.96 -15.12
C ALA A 300 8.92 -11.17 -15.84
N GLU A 301 9.42 -12.38 -15.58
CA GLU A 301 8.89 -13.61 -16.18
C GLU A 301 7.45 -13.89 -15.73
N TYR A 302 7.15 -13.71 -14.45
CA TYR A 302 5.80 -13.90 -13.91
C TYR A 302 4.78 -12.93 -14.53
N ILE A 303 5.12 -11.65 -14.61
CA ILE A 303 4.28 -10.61 -15.23
C ILE A 303 4.13 -10.85 -16.74
N ALA A 304 5.15 -11.36 -17.42
CA ALA A 304 5.08 -11.72 -18.84
C ALA A 304 4.15 -12.93 -19.08
N THR A 305 4.26 -13.98 -18.26
CA THR A 305 3.42 -15.18 -18.33
C THR A 305 1.94 -14.84 -18.14
N TYR A 306 1.61 -14.03 -17.13
CA TYR A 306 0.22 -13.67 -16.77
C TYR A 306 -0.22 -12.30 -17.30
N SER A 307 0.37 -11.87 -18.42
CA SER A 307 0.32 -10.47 -18.87
C SER A 307 -1.08 -9.88 -19.13
N GLU A 308 -2.12 -10.70 -19.27
CA GLU A 308 -3.50 -10.22 -19.39
C GLU A 308 -4.07 -9.69 -18.06
N ALA A 309 -3.83 -10.36 -16.92
CA ALA A 309 -4.22 -9.82 -15.60
C ALA A 309 -3.60 -8.44 -15.33
N TYR A 310 -2.40 -8.21 -15.87
CA TYR A 310 -1.69 -6.93 -15.80
C TYR A 310 -2.11 -5.93 -16.89
N GLN A 311 -3.03 -6.24 -17.80
CA GLN A 311 -3.41 -5.37 -18.94
C GLN A 311 -4.91 -5.19 -19.16
N ASN A 312 -5.76 -6.10 -18.69
CA ASN A 312 -7.21 -6.05 -18.79
C ASN A 312 -7.84 -5.62 -17.44
N PRO A 313 -8.30 -4.37 -17.28
CA PRO A 313 -8.82 -3.87 -16.01
C PRO A 313 -10.23 -4.40 -15.67
N ASN A 314 -10.86 -5.15 -16.58
CA ASN A 314 -12.15 -5.79 -16.32
C ASN A 314 -12.02 -7.14 -15.59
N LEU A 315 -10.80 -7.65 -15.39
CA LEU A 315 -10.53 -8.86 -14.61
C LEU A 315 -10.35 -8.46 -13.14
N THR A 316 -11.35 -8.75 -12.32
CA THR A 316 -11.37 -8.34 -10.91
C THR A 316 -10.85 -9.41 -9.96
N THR A 317 -10.92 -10.69 -10.36
CA THR A 317 -10.44 -11.86 -9.61
C THR A 317 -9.49 -12.74 -10.44
N TRP A 318 -8.58 -13.46 -9.78
CA TRP A 318 -7.61 -14.35 -10.44
C TRP A 318 -8.25 -15.66 -10.95
N VAL A 319 -9.24 -16.18 -10.22
CA VAL A 319 -9.91 -17.45 -10.55
C VAL A 319 -11.15 -17.23 -11.40
N ASP A 320 -12.14 -16.48 -10.91
CA ASP A 320 -13.46 -16.44 -11.55
C ASP A 320 -13.48 -15.61 -12.84
N ASP A 321 -12.80 -14.47 -12.88
CA ASP A 321 -12.72 -13.63 -14.08
C ASP A 321 -11.58 -14.05 -15.02
N TYR A 322 -10.36 -14.29 -14.49
CA TYR A 322 -9.17 -14.59 -15.30
C TYR A 322 -8.98 -16.09 -15.59
N GLY A 323 -9.68 -16.99 -14.90
CA GLY A 323 -9.66 -18.42 -15.19
C GLY A 323 -8.35 -19.14 -14.86
N GLN A 324 -7.50 -18.57 -13.99
CA GLN A 324 -6.25 -19.18 -13.54
C GLN A 324 -6.42 -19.93 -12.21
N THR A 325 -5.55 -20.88 -11.94
CA THR A 325 -5.49 -21.54 -10.63
C THR A 325 -4.67 -20.72 -9.63
N ILE A 326 -5.06 -20.77 -8.36
CA ILE A 326 -4.22 -20.34 -7.24
C ILE A 326 -3.15 -21.42 -7.01
N PRO A 327 -1.86 -21.06 -6.83
CA PRO A 327 -0.82 -22.00 -6.43
C PRO A 327 -1.17 -22.63 -5.07
N LYS A 328 -1.13 -23.96 -4.98
CA LYS A 328 -1.53 -24.67 -3.75
C LYS A 328 -0.74 -24.22 -2.52
N ASN A 329 -1.43 -24.07 -1.40
CA ASN A 329 -0.85 -23.74 -0.10
C ASN A 329 -0.70 -25.02 0.74
N SER A 330 0.51 -25.34 1.17
CA SER A 330 0.86 -26.55 1.92
C SER A 330 0.11 -26.71 3.26
N LEU A 331 -0.36 -25.61 3.87
CA LEU A 331 -1.15 -25.64 5.10
C LEU A 331 -2.63 -25.95 4.86
N VAL A 332 -3.14 -25.69 3.66
CA VAL A 332 -4.59 -25.74 3.34
C VAL A 332 -4.90 -26.92 2.42
N ASP A 333 -4.12 -27.10 1.36
CA ASP A 333 -4.33 -28.10 0.31
C ASP A 333 -3.53 -29.39 0.54
N GLY A 334 -2.42 -29.28 1.27
CA GLY A 334 -1.39 -30.32 1.39
C GLY A 334 -0.51 -30.48 0.14
N CYS A 335 0.70 -30.97 0.35
CA CYS A 335 1.63 -31.42 -0.69
C CYS A 335 2.03 -32.89 -0.42
#